data_AF-K8EB67-F1
#
_entry.id   AF-K8EB67-F1
#
_cell.length_a   1.000
_cell.length_b   1.000
_cell.length_c   1.000
_cell.angle_alpha   90.00
_cell.angle_beta   90.00
_cell.angle_gamma   90.00
#
_symmetry.space_group_name_H-M   'P 1'
#
loop_
_entity.id
_entity.type
_entity.pdbx_description
1 polymer ?
#
loop_
_entity_poly.entity_id
_entity_poly.type
_entity_poly.pdbx_seq_one_letter_code
_entity_poly.pdbx_strand_id
1 'polypeptide(L)'
;MPDIGTTPYQMKDDLPAKGPEFDLSQKKQPQPYFGANDENKEATTEIDMSPAMFDKLITIFRSKDEDEWIGLLASSEKWYDLCDGLFARIEERVEKVDEDPAVKNRDEEELLLARLLRKLKETHARCTSYRDLLQELLEKDDDVLEGFVPSRRGEFTAEFFSYVTHKIERAHEMKDVELTANLARIASRVLGIVEQFDEASRDQQLLDTAAENFQELLKVETIQDMDAKIDELASTGKLDPALMLTAAKAYMSVKESPYVEEEVKDVMVHLYSKMRDTVGRQQPKEVRILKLVLSVDDPIEQRNMLEQAFTPGPELENVDGNEDMLWCAPESMLQTIDVILKTREQSVVKTSLGGDAARMMTPEIIERMQGLKNLIEDQFI
;
A
#
# COMPACT_ATOMS: atom_id res chain seq x y z
N MET A 1 58.32 11.25 -19.10
CA MET A 1 57.90 12.05 -17.95
C MET A 1 57.27 13.33 -18.47
N PRO A 2 55.97 13.47 -18.24
CA PRO A 2 55.44 14.73 -17.75
C PRO A 2 54.64 14.54 -16.45
N ASP A 3 54.66 15.63 -15.70
CA ASP A 3 54.15 15.96 -14.39
C ASP A 3 52.61 15.86 -14.32
N ILE A 4 52.09 15.12 -13.33
CA ILE A 4 50.68 15.21 -12.93
C ILE A 4 50.71 15.55 -11.44
N GLY A 5 50.46 16.82 -11.15
CA GLY A 5 50.49 17.37 -9.81
C GLY A 5 49.50 16.69 -8.88
N THR A 6 50.02 16.22 -7.75
CA THR A 6 49.28 15.92 -6.53
C THR A 6 48.65 17.20 -5.99
N THR A 7 47.32 17.27 -6.00
CA THR A 7 46.56 18.07 -5.04
C THR A 7 45.91 17.13 -4.02
N PRO A 8 46.04 17.41 -2.71
CA PRO A 8 45.39 16.62 -1.67
C PRO A 8 43.90 16.99 -1.62
N TYR A 9 43.03 16.00 -1.77
CA TYR A 9 41.61 16.16 -1.47
C TYR A 9 41.46 16.52 0.01
N GLN A 10 41.22 17.80 0.29
CA GLN A 10 40.69 18.25 1.56
C GLN A 10 39.23 17.81 1.63
N MET A 11 38.92 16.87 2.53
CA MET A 11 37.55 16.64 2.96
C MET A 11 37.02 17.95 3.55
N LYS A 12 36.06 18.57 2.87
CA LYS A 12 35.19 19.56 3.51
C LYS A 12 34.11 18.79 4.24
N ASP A 13 34.12 18.91 5.57
CA ASP A 13 33.03 18.56 6.46
C ASP A 13 31.80 19.44 6.18
N ASP A 14 31.08 19.17 5.09
CA ASP A 14 29.77 19.73 4.82
C ASP A 14 28.77 18.58 4.61
N LEU A 15 28.61 17.75 5.65
CA LEU A 15 27.40 16.94 5.85
C LEU A 15 26.30 17.87 6.36
N PRO A 16 25.18 18.07 5.64
CA PRO A 16 24.02 18.73 6.22
C PRO A 16 23.45 17.83 7.33
N ALA A 17 23.63 18.23 8.58
CA ALA A 17 23.17 17.54 9.78
C ALA A 17 21.64 17.61 10.02
N LYS A 18 20.83 17.79 8.98
CA LYS A 18 19.37 17.74 9.03
C LYS A 18 18.86 17.29 7.65
N GLY A 19 17.98 16.29 7.64
CA GLY A 19 17.15 15.98 6.47
C GLY A 19 16.32 17.19 6.05
N PRO A 20 15.71 17.18 4.84
CA PRO A 20 14.92 18.30 4.37
C PRO A 20 13.83 18.63 5.40
N GLU A 21 13.91 19.83 5.98
CA GLU A 21 12.91 20.39 6.87
C GLU A 21 11.67 20.64 5.98
N PHE A 22 10.61 19.87 6.19
CA PHE A 22 9.34 20.02 5.47
C PHE A 22 8.77 21.42 5.71
N ASP A 23 8.96 22.32 4.76
CA ASP A 23 8.29 23.61 4.76
C ASP A 23 6.84 23.45 4.27
N LEU A 24 5.93 23.20 5.22
CA LEU A 24 4.48 23.21 5.01
C LEU A 24 3.92 24.60 4.63
N SER A 25 4.77 25.63 4.50
CA SER A 25 4.36 27.01 4.19
C SER A 25 4.14 27.28 2.70
N GLN A 26 4.31 26.30 1.80
CA GLN A 26 3.86 26.48 0.43
C GLN A 26 2.34 26.62 0.43
N LYS A 27 1.86 27.86 0.23
CA LYS A 27 0.45 28.23 0.20
C LYS A 27 -0.36 27.24 -0.63
N LYS A 28 -1.02 26.29 0.05
CA LYS A 28 -2.06 25.44 -0.53
C LYS A 28 -3.07 26.38 -1.20
N GLN A 29 -3.23 26.25 -2.51
CA GLN A 29 -4.34 26.91 -3.19
C GLN A 29 -5.63 26.45 -2.50
N PRO A 30 -6.52 27.38 -2.09
CA PRO A 30 -7.72 26.99 -1.38
C PRO A 30 -8.61 26.14 -2.29
N GLN A 31 -9.05 25.00 -1.78
CA GLN A 31 -9.80 24.01 -2.55
C GLN A 31 -11.31 24.17 -2.29
N PRO A 32 -12.17 24.13 -3.32
CA PRO A 32 -13.61 24.08 -3.15
C PRO A 32 -14.02 22.73 -2.53
N TYR A 33 -14.83 22.79 -1.47
CA TYR A 33 -15.42 21.63 -0.80
C TYR A 33 -16.87 21.43 -1.25
N PHE A 34 -17.40 20.24 -1.00
CA PHE A 34 -18.76 19.87 -1.39
C PHE A 34 -19.78 20.82 -0.75
N GLY A 35 -20.59 21.52 -1.55
CA GLY A 35 -21.58 22.50 -1.09
C GLY A 35 -21.18 23.98 -1.26
N ALA A 36 -19.99 24.29 -1.80
CA ALA A 36 -19.63 25.66 -2.16
C ALA A 36 -20.62 26.24 -3.19
N ASN A 37 -21.12 27.47 -2.94
CA ASN A 37 -22.04 28.16 -3.86
C ASN A 37 -21.38 28.38 -5.24
N ASP A 38 -22.11 28.07 -6.32
CA ASP A 38 -21.68 28.31 -7.71
C ASP A 38 -21.31 29.78 -8.00
N GLU A 39 -21.74 30.71 -7.14
CA GLU A 39 -21.48 32.16 -7.26
C GLU A 39 -20.17 32.62 -6.62
N ASN A 40 -19.50 31.80 -5.79
CA ASN A 40 -18.19 32.13 -5.19
C ASN A 40 -17.10 31.18 -5.71
N LYS A 41 -16.63 31.46 -6.92
CA LYS A 41 -15.42 30.87 -7.52
C LYS A 41 -14.12 31.42 -6.93
N GLU A 42 -14.19 32.30 -5.94
CA GLU A 42 -13.04 32.65 -5.11
C GLU A 42 -13.00 31.68 -3.95
N ALA A 43 -12.05 30.77 -4.03
CA ALA A 43 -11.74 29.81 -3.00
C ALA A 43 -11.38 30.54 -1.70
N THR A 44 -12.39 30.71 -0.86
CA THR A 44 -12.24 31.25 0.48
C THR A 44 -11.71 30.13 1.37
N THR A 45 -10.66 30.43 2.12
CA THR A 45 -10.11 29.54 3.17
C THR A 45 -11.11 29.30 4.29
N GLU A 46 -12.14 30.15 4.40
CA GLU A 46 -13.22 30.01 5.38
C GLU A 46 -14.22 28.93 4.96
N ILE A 47 -14.47 28.00 5.88
CA ILE A 47 -15.46 26.94 5.72
C ILE A 47 -16.83 27.56 6.08
N ASP A 48 -17.78 27.55 5.14
CA ASP A 48 -19.15 28.02 5.38
C ASP A 48 -19.86 26.99 6.26
N MET A 49 -19.94 27.25 7.56
CA MET A 49 -20.65 26.42 8.53
C MET A 49 -22.10 26.92 8.75
N SER A 50 -22.70 27.57 7.76
CA SER A 50 -24.08 28.05 7.88
C SER A 50 -25.10 26.91 7.85
N PRO A 51 -26.26 27.07 8.51
CA PRO A 51 -27.36 26.11 8.43
C PRO A 51 -27.82 25.82 6.99
N ALA A 52 -27.76 26.83 6.11
CA ALA A 52 -28.14 26.69 4.70
C ALA A 52 -27.18 25.79 3.91
N MET A 53 -25.87 25.83 4.23
CA MET A 53 -24.88 24.92 3.65
C MET A 53 -25.15 23.49 4.12
N PHE A 54 -25.36 23.27 5.42
CA PHE A 54 -25.68 21.95 5.95
C PHE A 54 -26.99 21.39 5.38
N ASP A 55 -28.02 22.22 5.17
CA ASP A 55 -29.27 21.78 4.54
C ASP A 55 -29.07 21.30 3.09
N LYS A 56 -28.12 21.90 2.35
CA LYS A 56 -27.71 21.38 1.02
C LYS A 56 -27.01 20.03 1.15
N LEU A 57 -26.08 19.88 2.10
CA LEU A 57 -25.42 18.60 2.34
C LEU A 57 -26.42 17.50 2.72
N ILE A 58 -27.40 17.80 3.59
CA ILE A 58 -28.48 16.85 3.92
C ILE A 58 -29.21 16.42 2.64
N THR A 59 -29.51 17.35 1.74
CA THR A 59 -30.19 17.06 0.47
C THR A 59 -29.35 16.13 -0.42
N ILE A 60 -28.04 16.36 -0.49
CA ILE A 60 -27.09 15.53 -1.23
C ILE A 60 -27.02 14.11 -0.65
N PHE A 61 -26.83 13.97 0.67
CA PHE A 61 -26.73 12.65 1.28
C PHE A 61 -28.06 11.88 1.23
N ARG A 62 -29.21 12.57 1.14
CA ARG A 62 -30.51 11.93 0.90
C ARG A 62 -30.69 11.42 -0.53
N SER A 63 -30.05 12.04 -1.52
CA SER A 63 -30.20 11.64 -2.92
C SER A 63 -29.24 10.54 -3.35
N LYS A 64 -28.23 10.25 -2.53
CA LYS A 64 -27.15 9.30 -2.81
C LYS A 64 -27.23 8.06 -1.93
N ASP A 65 -26.68 6.95 -2.41
CA ASP A 65 -26.55 5.73 -1.63
C ASP A 65 -25.27 5.69 -0.76
N GLU A 66 -25.16 4.68 0.11
CA GLU A 66 -24.03 4.56 1.04
C GLU A 66 -22.68 4.38 0.34
N ASP A 67 -22.65 3.73 -0.82
CA ASP A 67 -21.42 3.54 -1.59
C ASP A 67 -20.94 4.88 -2.16
N GLU A 68 -21.86 5.69 -2.70
CA GLU A 68 -21.57 7.06 -3.13
C GLU A 68 -21.15 7.96 -1.95
N TRP A 69 -21.65 7.73 -0.73
CA TRP A 69 -21.21 8.48 0.45
C TRP A 69 -19.73 8.24 0.72
N ILE A 70 -19.25 7.00 0.60
CA ILE A 70 -17.83 6.67 0.80
C ILE A 70 -16.96 7.47 -0.16
N GLY A 71 -17.34 7.54 -1.44
CA GLY A 71 -16.62 8.35 -2.43
C GLY A 71 -16.62 9.85 -2.11
N LEU A 72 -17.74 10.40 -1.64
CA LEU A 72 -17.81 11.79 -1.18
C LEU A 72 -16.90 12.06 0.02
N LEU A 73 -16.90 11.15 1.00
CA LEU A 73 -16.11 11.25 2.22
C LEU A 73 -14.61 11.07 1.95
N ALA A 74 -14.25 10.16 1.05
CA ALA A 74 -12.88 9.99 0.57
C ALA A 74 -12.38 11.24 -0.14
N SER A 75 -13.23 11.87 -0.96
CA SER A 75 -12.82 12.99 -1.83
C SER A 75 -12.76 14.35 -1.12
N SER A 76 -13.35 14.47 0.07
CA SER A 76 -13.47 15.74 0.78
C SER A 76 -12.45 15.88 1.90
N GLU A 77 -11.45 16.75 1.71
CA GLU A 77 -10.48 17.08 2.77
C GLU A 77 -11.15 17.75 3.98
N LYS A 78 -12.15 18.60 3.72
CA LYS A 78 -12.84 19.41 4.76
C LYS A 78 -13.97 18.66 5.45
N TRP A 79 -14.27 17.41 5.07
CA TRP A 79 -15.35 16.63 5.67
C TRP A 79 -15.22 16.54 7.19
N TYR A 80 -13.99 16.33 7.68
CA TYR A 80 -13.71 16.15 9.11
C TYR A 80 -13.85 17.44 9.92
N ASP A 81 -13.81 18.61 9.27
CA ASP A 81 -14.13 19.89 9.90
C ASP A 81 -15.65 20.17 9.90
N LEU A 82 -16.39 19.53 8.99
CA LEU A 82 -17.81 19.79 8.72
C LEU A 82 -18.76 18.80 9.39
N CYS A 83 -18.32 17.56 9.65
CA CYS A 83 -19.20 16.46 10.00
C CYS A 83 -20.01 16.72 11.28
N ASP A 84 -19.38 17.30 12.31
CA ASP A 84 -20.05 17.58 13.58
C ASP A 84 -21.18 18.61 13.40
N GLY A 85 -20.94 19.65 12.61
CA GLY A 85 -21.97 20.65 12.30
C GLY A 85 -23.13 20.07 11.48
N LEU A 86 -22.84 19.17 10.53
CA LEU A 86 -23.86 18.46 9.77
C LEU A 86 -24.70 17.54 10.66
N PHE A 87 -24.05 16.77 11.56
CA PHE A 87 -24.74 15.90 12.50
C PHE A 87 -25.65 16.70 13.43
N ALA A 88 -25.13 17.79 14.02
CA ALA A 88 -25.91 18.69 14.87
C ALA A 88 -27.10 19.30 14.11
N ARG A 89 -26.91 19.66 12.83
CA ARG A 89 -28.01 20.19 12.01
C ARG A 89 -29.10 19.14 11.74
N ILE A 90 -28.73 17.89 11.47
CA ILE A 90 -29.71 16.81 11.29
C ILE A 90 -30.45 16.54 12.61
N GLU A 91 -29.75 16.51 13.74
CA GLU A 91 -30.34 16.36 15.09
C GLU A 91 -31.35 17.48 15.37
N GLU A 92 -30.97 18.74 15.14
CA GLU A 92 -31.86 19.89 15.30
C GLU A 92 -33.11 19.77 14.42
N ARG A 93 -32.95 19.28 13.18
CA ARG A 93 -34.08 19.10 12.26
C ARG A 93 -35.00 17.97 12.70
N VAL A 94 -34.47 16.89 13.27
CA VAL A 94 -35.25 15.79 13.85
C VAL A 94 -36.06 16.30 15.04
N GLU A 95 -35.46 17.07 15.96
CA GLU A 95 -36.15 17.61 17.13
C GLU A 95 -37.27 18.61 16.76
N LYS A 96 -37.08 19.37 15.68
CA LYS A 96 -38.01 20.43 15.26
C LYS A 96 -39.00 20.01 14.17
N VAL A 97 -39.08 18.73 13.79
CA VAL A 97 -40.02 18.27 12.76
C VAL A 97 -41.47 18.64 13.12
N ASP A 98 -41.83 18.57 14.40
CA ASP A 98 -43.17 18.87 14.89
C ASP A 98 -43.53 20.37 14.87
N GLU A 99 -42.52 21.23 14.91
CA GLU A 99 -42.66 22.69 14.93
C GLU A 99 -42.84 23.25 13.51
N ASP A 100 -42.44 22.53 12.47
CA ASP A 100 -42.53 22.99 11.08
C ASP A 100 -43.93 22.71 10.48
N PRO A 101 -44.73 23.74 10.19
CA PRO A 101 -46.05 23.58 9.58
C PRO A 101 -45.98 23.17 8.09
N ALA A 102 -44.81 23.24 7.44
CA ALA A 102 -44.63 22.86 6.04
C ALA A 102 -44.45 21.33 5.84
N VAL A 103 -44.10 20.59 6.89
CA VAL A 103 -43.87 19.13 6.82
C VAL A 103 -45.22 18.40 6.91
N LYS A 104 -45.63 17.78 5.79
CA LYS A 104 -46.91 17.08 5.67
C LYS A 104 -46.92 15.68 6.31
N ASN A 105 -45.81 14.95 6.21
CA ASN A 105 -45.63 13.60 6.77
C ASN A 105 -44.54 13.64 7.85
N ARG A 106 -44.89 14.13 9.04
CA ARG A 106 -43.93 14.41 10.13
C ARG A 106 -43.21 13.15 10.60
N ASP A 107 -43.96 12.13 11.00
CA ASP A 107 -43.42 10.84 11.47
C ASP A 107 -42.48 10.18 10.44
N GLU A 108 -42.79 10.33 9.15
CA GLU A 108 -41.98 9.78 8.06
C GLU A 108 -40.67 10.58 7.87
N GLU A 109 -40.74 11.92 7.88
CA GLU A 109 -39.57 12.79 7.74
C GLU A 109 -38.64 12.66 8.95
N GLU A 110 -39.18 12.58 10.17
CA GLU A 110 -38.42 12.32 11.39
C GLU A 110 -37.65 10.99 11.28
N LEU A 111 -38.34 9.90 10.90
CA LEU A 111 -37.73 8.59 10.73
C LEU A 111 -36.63 8.59 9.66
N LEU A 112 -36.86 9.28 8.53
CA LEU A 112 -35.88 9.38 7.45
C LEU A 112 -34.63 10.14 7.88
N LEU A 113 -34.78 11.27 8.57
CA LEU A 113 -33.66 12.08 9.07
C LEU A 113 -32.89 11.34 10.19
N ALA A 114 -33.59 10.69 11.12
CA ALA A 114 -32.96 9.90 12.17
C ALA A 114 -32.18 8.70 11.58
N ARG A 115 -32.73 8.03 10.56
CA ARG A 115 -32.05 6.95 9.85
C ARG A 115 -30.83 7.45 9.07
N LEU A 116 -30.96 8.59 8.39
CA LEU A 116 -29.86 9.24 7.68
C LEU A 116 -28.71 9.55 8.65
N LEU A 117 -29.01 10.22 9.77
CA LEU A 117 -28.03 10.56 10.79
C LEU A 117 -27.26 9.33 11.28
N ARG A 118 -28.00 8.28 11.66
CA ARG A 118 -27.39 7.05 12.18
C ARG A 118 -26.45 6.43 11.15
N LYS A 119 -26.94 6.21 9.93
CA LYS A 119 -26.13 5.61 8.86
C LYS A 119 -24.93 6.46 8.49
N LEU A 120 -25.10 7.78 8.39
CA LEU A 120 -24.01 8.69 8.04
C LEU A 120 -22.93 8.74 9.13
N LYS A 121 -23.31 8.65 10.42
CA LYS A 121 -22.35 8.48 11.54
C LYS A 121 -21.61 7.15 11.45
N GLU A 122 -22.30 6.06 11.13
CA GLU A 122 -21.68 4.73 10.93
C GLU A 122 -20.70 4.75 9.75
N THR A 123 -21.09 5.31 8.60
CA THR A 123 -20.23 5.46 7.43
C THR A 123 -19.05 6.39 7.70
N HIS A 124 -19.27 7.51 8.39
CA HIS A 124 -18.19 8.40 8.85
C HIS A 124 -17.18 7.63 9.69
N ALA A 125 -17.62 6.88 10.70
CA ALA A 125 -16.72 6.11 11.56
C ALA A 125 -15.88 5.10 10.76
N ARG A 126 -16.50 4.38 9.80
CA ARG A 126 -15.77 3.47 8.90
C ARG A 126 -14.75 4.21 8.03
N CYS A 127 -15.15 5.31 7.38
CA CYS A 127 -14.24 6.11 6.55
C CYS A 127 -13.09 6.74 7.35
N THR A 128 -13.32 7.11 8.61
CA THR A 128 -12.26 7.56 9.53
C THR A 128 -11.25 6.43 9.75
N SER A 129 -11.70 5.21 10.06
CA SER A 129 -10.81 4.06 10.18
C SER A 129 -10.05 3.75 8.89
N TYR A 130 -10.70 3.86 7.72
CA TYR A 130 -10.03 3.67 6.42
C TYR A 130 -8.97 4.73 6.14
N ARG A 131 -9.26 6.00 6.48
CA ARG A 131 -8.30 7.09 6.37
C ARG A 131 -7.07 6.82 7.25
N ASP A 132 -7.30 6.48 8.50
CA ASP A 132 -6.22 6.28 9.47
C ASP A 132 -5.37 5.06 9.10
N LEU A 133 -6.00 3.97 8.62
CA LEU A 133 -5.30 2.79 8.09
C LEU A 133 -4.48 3.12 6.84
N LEU A 134 -5.04 3.89 5.90
CA LEU A 134 -4.31 4.31 4.69
C LEU A 134 -3.12 5.21 5.03
N GLN A 135 -3.28 6.13 5.99
CA GLN A 135 -2.18 6.96 6.46
C GLN A 135 -1.07 6.10 7.07
N GLU A 136 -1.43 5.15 7.92
CA GLU A 136 -0.46 4.25 8.53
C GLU A 136 0.29 3.42 7.48
N LEU A 137 -0.39 2.96 6.42
CA LEU A 137 0.25 2.28 5.30
C LEU A 137 1.27 3.17 4.57
N LEU A 138 0.93 4.45 4.36
CA LEU A 138 1.81 5.43 3.69
C LEU A 138 3.05 5.78 4.53
N GLU A 139 2.97 5.65 5.85
CA GLU A 139 4.08 5.91 6.78
C GLU A 139 5.00 4.70 6.97
N LYS A 140 4.56 3.49 6.60
CA LYS A 140 5.36 2.27 6.75
C LYS A 140 6.22 1.99 5.52
N ASP A 141 7.41 1.47 5.80
CA ASP A 141 8.29 0.91 4.78
C ASP A 141 7.68 -0.37 4.17
N ASP A 142 7.95 -0.56 2.88
CA ASP A 142 7.40 -1.66 2.06
C ASP A 142 7.71 -3.06 2.60
N ASP A 143 8.81 -3.17 3.35
CA ASP A 143 9.35 -4.40 3.88
C ASP A 143 8.61 -4.86 5.15
N VAL A 144 7.93 -3.93 5.85
CA VAL A 144 7.08 -4.21 7.02
C VAL A 144 5.67 -4.62 6.61
N LEU A 145 5.21 -4.23 5.41
CA LEU A 145 3.85 -4.51 4.94
C LEU A 145 3.51 -6.01 4.89
N GLU A 146 4.51 -6.86 4.60
CA GLU A 146 4.34 -8.32 4.49
C GLU A 146 3.97 -8.99 5.81
N GLY A 147 4.26 -8.38 6.96
CA GLY A 147 3.75 -8.84 8.26
C GLY A 147 2.54 -8.05 8.72
N PHE A 148 2.56 -6.74 8.50
CA PHE A 148 1.51 -5.83 8.97
C PHE A 148 0.14 -6.17 8.38
N VAL A 149 0.05 -6.28 7.05
CA VAL A 149 -1.23 -6.52 6.35
C VAL A 149 -1.88 -7.84 6.79
N PRO A 150 -1.15 -8.97 6.84
CA PRO A 150 -1.65 -10.23 7.42
C PRO A 150 -2.17 -10.14 8.85
N SER A 151 -1.46 -9.43 9.72
CA SER A 151 -1.81 -9.34 11.14
C SER A 151 -3.14 -8.60 11.37
N ARG A 152 -3.46 -7.65 10.49
CA ARG A 152 -4.67 -6.83 10.51
C ARG A 152 -5.59 -7.15 9.33
N ARG A 153 -5.54 -8.38 8.80
CA ARG A 153 -6.26 -8.79 7.58
C ARG A 153 -7.73 -8.36 7.56
N GLY A 154 -8.42 -8.43 8.70
CA GLY A 154 -9.84 -8.08 8.82
C GLY A 154 -10.18 -6.62 8.46
N GLU A 155 -9.21 -5.71 8.47
CA GLU A 155 -9.42 -4.29 8.16
C GLU A 155 -9.33 -3.98 6.66
N PHE A 156 -8.68 -4.86 5.88
CA PHE A 156 -8.52 -4.71 4.43
C PHE A 156 -9.71 -5.30 3.65
N THR A 157 -10.86 -4.64 3.76
CA THR A 157 -12.11 -5.07 3.12
C THR A 157 -12.25 -4.55 1.69
N ALA A 158 -13.21 -5.06 0.93
CA ALA A 158 -13.56 -4.50 -0.38
C ALA A 158 -13.97 -3.01 -0.29
N GLU A 159 -14.67 -2.62 0.80
CA GLU A 159 -15.07 -1.23 1.07
C GLU A 159 -13.85 -0.34 1.33
N PHE A 160 -12.82 -0.83 2.04
CA PHE A 160 -11.54 -0.13 2.18
C PHE A 160 -10.87 0.12 0.82
N PHE A 161 -10.78 -0.89 -0.04
CA PHE A 161 -10.17 -0.69 -1.36
C PHE A 161 -10.99 0.26 -2.24
N SER A 162 -12.32 0.24 -2.14
CA SER A 162 -13.17 1.24 -2.80
C SER A 162 -12.90 2.65 -2.30
N TYR A 163 -12.72 2.84 -0.99
CA TYR A 163 -12.32 4.13 -0.40
C TYR A 163 -10.98 4.61 -0.97
N VAL A 164 -9.98 3.72 -1.08
CA VAL A 164 -8.66 4.06 -1.65
C VAL A 164 -8.76 4.39 -3.14
N THR A 165 -9.58 3.68 -3.92
CA THR A 165 -9.83 4.00 -5.32
C THR A 165 -10.37 5.41 -5.50
N HIS A 166 -11.34 5.84 -4.68
CA HIS A 166 -11.83 7.21 -4.72
C HIS A 166 -10.77 8.25 -4.35
N LYS A 167 -9.85 7.93 -3.43
CA LYS A 167 -8.69 8.80 -3.15
C LYS A 167 -7.75 8.93 -4.35
N ILE A 168 -7.48 7.83 -5.06
CA ILE A 168 -6.65 7.81 -6.26
C ILE A 168 -7.30 8.64 -7.37
N GLU A 169 -8.59 8.39 -7.65
CA GLU A 169 -9.38 9.14 -8.65
C GLU A 169 -9.34 10.64 -8.35
N ARG A 170 -9.53 11.02 -7.08
CA ARG A 170 -9.49 12.41 -6.66
C ARG A 170 -8.11 13.04 -6.83
N ALA A 171 -7.04 12.35 -6.44
CA ALA A 171 -5.67 12.83 -6.63
C ALA A 171 -5.34 13.02 -8.12
N HIS A 172 -5.80 12.08 -8.96
CA HIS A 172 -5.66 12.16 -10.41
C HIS A 172 -6.42 13.37 -10.99
N GLU A 173 -7.66 13.62 -10.54
CA GLU A 173 -8.42 14.81 -10.93
C GLU A 173 -7.75 16.13 -10.50
N MET A 174 -7.08 16.14 -9.34
CA MET A 174 -6.25 17.28 -8.91
C MET A 174 -4.95 17.42 -9.70
N LYS A 175 -4.60 16.44 -10.55
CA LYS A 175 -3.32 16.34 -11.26
C LYS A 175 -2.12 16.23 -10.31
N ASP A 176 -2.34 15.65 -9.13
CA ASP A 176 -1.27 15.33 -8.20
C ASP A 176 -0.66 13.97 -8.58
N VAL A 177 0.32 14.01 -9.48
CA VAL A 177 0.92 12.80 -10.08
C VAL A 177 1.62 11.96 -9.02
N GLU A 178 2.31 12.59 -8.07
CA GLU A 178 3.07 11.92 -7.02
C GLU A 178 2.13 11.22 -6.04
N LEU A 179 1.10 11.92 -5.55
CA LEU A 179 0.12 11.33 -4.65
C LEU A 179 -0.66 10.19 -5.34
N THR A 180 -1.02 10.37 -6.62
CA THR A 180 -1.73 9.34 -7.40
C THR A 180 -0.88 8.08 -7.49
N ALA A 181 0.39 8.20 -7.89
CA ALA A 181 1.31 7.07 -8.01
C ALA A 181 1.55 6.38 -6.65
N ASN A 182 1.76 7.16 -5.58
CA ASN A 182 1.97 6.60 -4.24
C ASN A 182 0.76 5.82 -3.73
N LEU A 183 -0.44 6.37 -3.87
CA LEU A 183 -1.68 5.70 -3.47
C LEU A 183 -1.94 4.43 -4.29
N ALA A 184 -1.74 4.49 -5.61
CA ALA A 184 -1.89 3.35 -6.49
C ALA A 184 -0.90 2.24 -6.14
N ARG A 185 0.38 2.58 -5.96
CA ARG A 185 1.45 1.65 -5.54
C ARG A 185 1.09 0.94 -4.23
N ILE A 186 0.73 1.68 -3.17
CA ILE A 186 0.34 1.09 -1.88
C ILE A 186 -0.91 0.22 -2.02
N ALA A 187 -1.95 0.70 -2.69
CA ALA A 187 -3.19 -0.07 -2.88
C ALA A 187 -2.92 -1.43 -3.55
N SER A 188 -2.08 -1.42 -4.59
CA SER A 188 -1.66 -2.62 -5.32
C SER A 188 -0.92 -3.59 -4.42
N ARG A 189 0.06 -3.08 -3.66
CA ARG A 189 0.92 -3.88 -2.81
C ARG A 189 0.13 -4.55 -1.70
N VAL A 190 -0.73 -3.79 -1.02
CA VAL A 190 -1.57 -4.27 0.06
C VAL A 190 -2.58 -5.29 -0.46
N LEU A 191 -3.21 -5.05 -1.62
CA LEU A 191 -4.12 -6.02 -2.25
C LEU A 191 -3.40 -7.33 -2.57
N GLY A 192 -2.20 -7.28 -3.15
CA GLY A 192 -1.41 -8.47 -3.43
C GLY A 192 -1.08 -9.28 -2.18
N ILE A 193 -0.70 -8.62 -1.08
CA ILE A 193 -0.44 -9.30 0.20
C ILE A 193 -1.72 -9.92 0.77
N VAL A 194 -2.85 -9.22 0.69
CA VAL A 194 -4.17 -9.72 1.11
C VAL A 194 -4.54 -10.99 0.35
N GLU A 195 -4.35 -11.02 -0.96
CA GLU A 195 -4.71 -12.17 -1.80
C GLU A 195 -3.81 -13.37 -1.51
N GLN A 196 -2.50 -13.14 -1.41
CA GLN A 196 -1.54 -14.19 -1.02
C GLN A 196 -1.86 -14.76 0.35
N PHE A 197 -2.19 -13.89 1.30
CA PHE A 197 -2.64 -14.29 2.63
C PHE A 197 -3.88 -15.17 2.57
N ASP A 198 -4.90 -14.72 1.84
CA ASP A 198 -6.19 -15.40 1.76
C ASP A 198 -6.02 -16.77 1.09
N GLU A 199 -5.20 -16.87 0.04
CA GLU A 199 -4.90 -18.14 -0.62
C GLU A 199 -4.14 -19.10 0.31
N ALA A 200 -3.05 -18.63 0.93
CA ALA A 200 -2.27 -19.43 1.87
C ALA A 200 -3.11 -19.88 3.09
N SER A 201 -4.15 -19.13 3.44
CA SER A 201 -5.04 -19.44 4.57
C SER A 201 -6.20 -20.37 4.22
N ARG A 202 -6.37 -20.79 2.95
CA ARG A 202 -7.47 -21.70 2.57
C ARG A 202 -7.27 -23.14 3.03
N ASP A 203 -6.02 -23.58 3.19
CA ASP A 203 -5.69 -24.93 3.59
C ASP A 203 -5.29 -24.98 5.07
N GLN A 204 -6.22 -25.43 5.91
CA GLN A 204 -5.99 -25.56 7.34
C GLN A 204 -4.87 -26.55 7.67
N GLN A 205 -4.69 -27.62 6.87
CA GLN A 205 -3.62 -28.59 7.13
C GLN A 205 -2.24 -27.99 6.86
N LEU A 206 -2.13 -27.15 5.81
CA LEU A 206 -0.90 -26.40 5.55
C LEU A 206 -0.60 -25.40 6.68
N LEU A 207 -1.62 -24.70 7.20
CA LEU A 207 -1.45 -23.80 8.34
C LEU A 207 -1.00 -24.52 9.61
N ASP A 208 -1.59 -25.68 9.91
CA ASP A 208 -1.23 -26.48 11.09
C ASP A 208 0.22 -26.97 10.97
N THR A 209 0.61 -27.46 9.78
CA THR A 209 1.99 -27.90 9.48
C THR A 209 2.97 -26.73 9.56
N ALA A 210 2.60 -25.56 9.05
CA ALA A 210 3.39 -24.34 9.14
C ALA A 210 3.60 -23.90 10.59
N ALA A 211 2.56 -23.99 11.43
CA ALA A 211 2.66 -23.69 12.86
C ALA A 211 3.61 -24.66 13.58
N GLU A 212 3.55 -25.96 13.28
CA GLU A 212 4.47 -26.96 13.82
C GLU A 212 5.92 -26.68 13.39
N ASN A 213 6.16 -26.45 12.09
CA ASN A 213 7.48 -26.10 11.56
C ASN A 213 8.04 -24.82 12.19
N PHE A 214 7.18 -23.81 12.39
CA PHE A 214 7.57 -22.55 13.05
C PHE A 214 7.92 -22.77 14.53
N GLN A 215 7.15 -23.59 15.25
CA GLN A 215 7.48 -23.95 16.64
C GLN A 215 8.80 -24.73 16.74
N GLU A 216 9.10 -25.60 15.77
CA GLU A 216 10.40 -26.28 15.70
C GLU A 216 11.54 -25.31 15.45
N LEU A 217 11.36 -24.34 14.56
CA LEU A 217 12.30 -23.23 14.33
C LEU A 217 12.60 -22.45 15.61
N LEU A 218 11.58 -22.17 16.43
CA LEU A 218 11.76 -21.43 17.69
C LEU A 218 12.42 -22.23 18.82
N LYS A 219 12.57 -23.55 18.69
CA LYS A 219 13.20 -24.41 19.72
C LYS A 219 14.72 -24.50 19.61
N VAL A 220 15.31 -23.95 18.55
CA VAL A 220 16.77 -23.95 18.37
C VAL A 220 17.46 -23.07 19.42
N GLU A 221 18.65 -23.48 19.85
CA GLU A 221 19.37 -22.79 20.94
C GLU A 221 20.20 -21.60 20.46
N THR A 222 20.52 -21.53 19.16
CA THR A 222 21.40 -20.50 18.60
C THR A 222 20.86 -19.90 17.30
N ILE A 223 21.28 -18.67 16.99
CA ILE A 223 20.95 -17.99 15.72
C ILE A 223 21.53 -18.76 14.52
N GLN A 224 22.72 -19.35 14.66
CA GLN A 224 23.34 -20.13 13.60
C GLN A 224 22.53 -21.40 13.27
N ASP A 225 22.01 -22.09 14.30
CA ASP A 225 21.17 -23.27 14.10
C ASP A 225 19.82 -22.89 13.48
N MET A 226 19.28 -21.73 13.85
CA MET A 226 18.09 -21.15 13.22
C MET A 226 18.31 -20.89 11.73
N ASP A 227 19.40 -20.21 11.36
CA ASP A 227 19.72 -19.91 9.96
C ASP A 227 19.89 -21.19 9.13
N ALA A 228 20.61 -22.18 9.68
CA ALA A 228 20.78 -23.48 9.04
C ALA A 228 19.45 -24.22 8.86
N LYS A 229 18.52 -24.11 9.82
CA LYS A 229 17.19 -24.71 9.73
C LYS A 229 16.32 -24.03 8.68
N ILE A 230 16.40 -22.70 8.56
CA ILE A 230 15.72 -21.95 7.50
C ILE A 230 16.22 -22.40 6.13
N ASP A 231 17.54 -22.54 5.96
CA ASP A 231 18.14 -23.00 4.71
C ASP A 231 17.76 -24.47 4.39
N GLU A 232 17.64 -25.33 5.40
CA GLU A 232 17.12 -26.71 5.24
C GLU A 232 15.65 -26.71 4.77
N LEU A 233 14.79 -25.91 5.41
CA LEU A 233 13.38 -25.78 5.05
C LEU A 233 13.23 -25.25 3.62
N ALA A 234 14.06 -24.30 3.23
CA ALA A 234 14.12 -23.77 1.88
C ALA A 234 14.50 -24.86 0.88
N SER A 235 15.59 -25.61 1.13
CA SER A 235 16.07 -26.68 0.24
C SER A 235 15.06 -27.83 0.05
N THR A 236 14.20 -28.05 1.04
CA THR A 236 13.16 -29.10 1.03
C THR A 236 11.80 -28.60 0.53
N GLY A 237 11.69 -27.33 0.13
CA GLY A 237 10.44 -26.73 -0.33
C GLY A 237 9.39 -26.52 0.77
N LYS A 238 9.81 -26.58 2.04
CA LYS A 238 8.96 -26.39 3.24
C LYS A 238 8.96 -24.94 3.75
N LEU A 239 9.80 -24.08 3.20
CA LEU A 239 9.71 -22.63 3.37
C LEU A 239 8.61 -22.09 2.45
N ASP A 240 7.38 -22.52 2.72
CA ASP A 240 6.21 -22.24 1.90
C ASP A 240 5.49 -20.95 2.34
N PRO A 241 4.52 -20.45 1.55
CA PRO A 241 3.77 -19.24 1.90
C PRO A 241 3.05 -19.30 3.25
N ALA A 242 2.58 -20.48 3.69
CA ALA A 242 1.90 -20.64 4.97
C ALA A 242 2.87 -20.48 6.16
N LEU A 243 4.09 -20.99 6.03
CA LEU A 243 5.15 -20.79 7.01
C LEU A 243 5.61 -19.33 7.06
N MET A 244 5.80 -18.69 5.90
CA MET A 244 6.09 -17.26 5.82
C MET A 244 5.01 -16.41 6.50
N LEU A 245 3.74 -16.74 6.28
CA LEU A 245 2.61 -16.08 6.91
C LEU A 245 2.65 -16.18 8.45
N THR A 246 2.93 -17.38 8.94
CA THR A 246 2.99 -17.69 10.37
C THR A 246 4.11 -16.89 11.04
N ALA A 247 5.29 -16.87 10.42
CA ALA A 247 6.43 -16.09 10.89
C ALA A 247 6.14 -14.59 10.88
N ALA A 248 5.52 -14.07 9.81
CA ALA A 248 5.21 -12.65 9.68
C ALA A 248 4.21 -12.18 10.76
N LYS A 249 3.19 -12.99 11.08
CA LYS A 249 2.26 -12.72 12.19
C LYS A 249 2.95 -12.73 13.55
N ALA A 250 3.78 -13.73 13.81
CA ALA A 250 4.53 -13.83 15.06
C ALA A 250 5.48 -12.63 15.24
N TYR A 251 6.18 -12.24 14.17
CA TYR A 251 7.02 -11.05 14.13
C TYR A 251 6.26 -9.77 14.49
N MET A 252 5.13 -9.50 13.84
CA MET A 252 4.33 -8.31 14.15
C MET A 252 3.80 -8.32 15.58
N SER A 253 3.31 -9.47 16.05
CA SER A 253 2.82 -9.61 17.43
C SER A 253 3.91 -9.34 18.47
N VAL A 254 5.16 -9.72 18.20
CA VAL A 254 6.31 -9.45 19.06
C VAL A 254 6.73 -7.99 18.98
N LYS A 255 6.79 -7.43 17.77
CA LYS A 255 7.18 -6.04 17.50
C LYS A 255 6.26 -5.03 18.17
N GLU A 256 4.94 -5.26 18.11
CA GLU A 256 3.93 -4.34 18.64
C GLU A 256 3.68 -4.53 20.14
N SER A 257 4.13 -5.64 20.74
CA SER A 257 3.86 -5.92 22.15
C SER A 257 4.76 -5.07 23.07
N PRO A 258 4.17 -4.29 24.00
CA PRO A 258 4.94 -3.56 25.00
C PRO A 258 5.47 -4.46 26.12
N TYR A 259 5.08 -5.75 26.13
CA TYR A 259 5.41 -6.70 27.19
C TYR A 259 6.52 -7.69 26.82
N VAL A 260 7.07 -7.60 25.60
CA VAL A 260 8.15 -8.48 25.12
C VAL A 260 9.49 -7.76 25.27
N GLU A 261 10.48 -8.47 25.80
CA GLU A 261 11.86 -8.00 25.94
C GLU A 261 12.48 -7.69 24.56
N GLU A 262 13.34 -6.66 24.48
CA GLU A 262 13.93 -6.21 23.21
C GLU A 262 14.78 -7.31 22.56
N GLU A 263 15.46 -8.13 23.36
CA GLU A 263 16.25 -9.27 22.88
C GLU A 263 15.40 -10.29 22.11
N VAL A 264 14.15 -10.49 22.53
CA VAL A 264 13.22 -11.40 21.83
C VAL A 264 12.74 -10.76 20.52
N LYS A 265 12.58 -9.43 20.49
CA LYS A 265 12.25 -8.70 19.27
C LYS A 265 13.38 -8.80 18.26
N ASP A 266 14.63 -8.62 18.67
CA ASP A 266 15.81 -8.72 17.81
C ASP A 266 15.93 -10.12 17.18
N VAL A 267 15.73 -11.18 17.97
CA VAL A 267 15.74 -12.56 17.46
C VAL A 267 14.62 -12.79 16.46
N MET A 268 13.41 -12.27 16.72
CA MET A 268 12.28 -12.43 15.81
C MET A 268 12.44 -11.61 14.52
N VAL A 269 13.05 -10.42 14.59
CA VAL A 269 13.44 -9.62 13.41
C VAL A 269 14.43 -10.42 12.55
N HIS A 270 15.47 -10.99 13.16
CA HIS A 270 16.47 -11.79 12.46
C HIS A 270 15.84 -13.01 11.78
N LEU A 271 15.03 -13.79 12.53
CA LEU A 271 14.34 -14.97 12.01
C LEU A 271 13.52 -14.63 10.76
N TYR A 272 12.66 -13.62 10.87
CA TYR A 272 11.76 -13.27 9.77
C TYR A 272 12.53 -12.71 8.57
N SER A 273 13.56 -11.88 8.80
CA SER A 273 14.39 -11.32 7.73
C SER A 273 15.15 -12.41 6.98
N LYS A 274 15.78 -13.34 7.70
CA LYS A 274 16.47 -14.49 7.10
C LYS A 274 15.52 -15.36 6.27
N MET A 275 14.31 -15.64 6.76
CA MET A 275 13.29 -16.38 6.00
C MET A 275 12.92 -15.65 4.71
N ARG A 276 12.66 -14.34 4.78
CA ARG A 276 12.32 -13.51 3.62
C ARG A 276 13.44 -13.49 2.59
N ASP A 277 14.68 -13.30 3.04
CA ASP A 277 15.85 -13.24 2.17
C ASP A 277 16.10 -14.59 1.50
N THR A 278 15.95 -15.70 2.24
CA THR A 278 16.06 -17.05 1.68
C THR A 278 14.97 -17.33 0.64
N VAL A 279 13.71 -16.94 0.86
CA VAL A 279 12.65 -17.03 -0.17
C VAL A 279 12.97 -16.15 -1.38
N GLY A 280 13.44 -14.93 -1.16
CA GLY A 280 13.86 -14.01 -2.22
C GLY A 280 14.95 -14.60 -3.10
N ARG A 281 15.92 -15.30 -2.51
CA ARG A 281 17.01 -15.99 -3.23
C ARG A 281 16.53 -17.17 -4.07
N GLN A 282 15.43 -17.83 -3.71
CA GLN A 282 14.86 -18.92 -4.51
C GLN A 282 14.19 -18.44 -5.80
N GLN A 283 13.88 -17.15 -5.91
CA GLN A 283 13.31 -16.61 -7.14
C GLN A 283 14.32 -16.70 -8.29
N PRO A 284 13.87 -16.98 -9.52
CA PRO A 284 14.74 -16.90 -10.70
C PRO A 284 15.43 -15.54 -10.75
N LYS A 285 16.72 -15.53 -11.11
CA LYS A 285 17.53 -14.30 -11.12
C LYS A 285 16.94 -13.23 -12.03
N GLU A 286 16.28 -13.60 -13.12
CA GLU A 286 15.55 -12.71 -14.01
C GLU A 286 14.45 -11.96 -13.26
N VAL A 287 13.69 -12.64 -12.39
CA VAL A 287 12.63 -12.03 -11.56
C VAL A 287 13.22 -11.08 -10.52
N ARG A 288 14.35 -11.44 -9.92
CA ARG A 288 15.04 -10.62 -8.92
C ARG A 288 15.58 -9.32 -9.54
N ILE A 289 16.23 -9.43 -10.71
CA ILE A 289 16.70 -8.26 -11.48
C ILE A 289 15.50 -7.40 -11.91
N LEU A 290 14.41 -8.00 -12.43
CA LEU A 290 13.19 -7.28 -12.78
C LEU A 290 12.63 -6.48 -11.62
N LYS A 291 12.57 -7.07 -10.42
CA LYS A 291 12.08 -6.39 -9.21
C LYS A 291 12.93 -5.16 -8.86
N LEU A 292 14.25 -5.26 -8.98
CA LEU A 292 15.16 -4.14 -8.75
C LEU A 292 14.98 -3.04 -9.80
N VAL A 293 14.92 -3.40 -11.08
CA VAL A 293 14.72 -2.41 -12.17
C VAL A 293 13.37 -1.71 -12.05
N LEU A 294 12.31 -2.45 -11.74
CA LEU A 294 10.96 -1.90 -11.57
C LEU A 294 10.81 -1.01 -10.34
N SER A 295 11.70 -1.13 -9.35
CA SER A 295 11.71 -0.29 -8.15
C SER A 295 12.26 1.12 -8.40
N VAL A 296 12.95 1.32 -9.52
CA VAL A 296 13.51 2.60 -9.93
C VAL A 296 12.55 3.31 -10.87
N ASP A 297 12.29 4.59 -10.62
CA ASP A 297 11.35 5.38 -11.43
C ASP A 297 12.01 6.09 -12.61
N ASP A 298 13.31 6.40 -12.52
CA ASP A 298 14.04 7.14 -13.56
C ASP A 298 14.35 6.24 -14.77
N PRO A 299 13.86 6.57 -15.99
CA PRO A 299 14.09 5.76 -17.18
C PRO A 299 15.57 5.61 -17.55
N ILE A 300 16.41 6.59 -17.22
CA ILE A 300 17.85 6.52 -17.50
C ILE A 300 18.52 5.54 -16.53
N GLU A 301 18.20 5.64 -15.24
CA GLU A 301 18.68 4.72 -14.23
C GLU A 301 18.20 3.27 -14.48
N GLN A 302 16.93 3.07 -14.87
CA GLN A 302 16.42 1.77 -15.29
C GLN A 302 17.23 1.17 -16.45
N ARG A 303 17.53 1.98 -17.48
CA ARG A 303 18.37 1.54 -18.60
C ARG A 303 19.78 1.17 -18.13
N ASN A 304 20.39 1.98 -17.27
CA ASN A 304 21.72 1.70 -16.75
C ASN A 304 21.74 0.42 -15.91
N MET A 305 20.70 0.15 -15.13
CA MET A 305 20.55 -1.10 -14.37
C MET A 305 20.39 -2.30 -15.29
N LEU A 306 19.62 -2.18 -16.38
CA LEU A 306 19.50 -3.23 -17.38
C LEU A 306 20.84 -3.49 -18.08
N GLU A 307 21.57 -2.44 -18.46
CA GLU A 307 22.89 -2.57 -19.07
C GLU A 307 23.88 -3.28 -18.15
N GLN A 308 23.85 -2.98 -16.85
CA GLN A 308 24.63 -3.70 -15.84
C GLN A 308 24.17 -5.16 -15.71
N ALA A 309 22.87 -5.41 -15.63
CA ALA A 309 22.31 -6.75 -15.51
C ALA A 309 22.52 -7.64 -16.75
N PHE A 310 22.71 -7.06 -17.93
CA PHE A 310 22.99 -7.78 -19.17
C PHE A 310 24.48 -7.95 -19.45
N THR A 311 25.34 -7.26 -18.70
CA THR A 311 26.79 -7.40 -18.82
C THR A 311 27.26 -8.61 -18.02
N PRO A 312 27.84 -9.66 -18.66
CA PRO A 312 28.31 -10.83 -17.94
C PRO A 312 29.39 -10.46 -16.92
N GLY A 313 29.13 -10.76 -15.65
CA GLY A 313 30.05 -10.51 -14.53
C GLY A 313 30.19 -11.74 -13.63
N PRO A 314 31.12 -11.73 -12.66
CA PRO A 314 31.14 -12.75 -11.62
C PRO A 314 29.81 -12.73 -10.86
N GLU A 315 29.09 -13.85 -10.85
CA GLU A 315 27.91 -14.03 -10.01
C GLU A 315 28.37 -14.16 -8.55
N LEU A 316 28.27 -13.06 -7.80
CA LEU A 316 28.55 -13.04 -6.37
C LEU A 316 27.22 -12.94 -5.63
N GLU A 317 26.81 -14.07 -5.06
CA GLU A 317 25.76 -14.13 -4.04
C GLU A 317 26.43 -13.80 -2.71
N ASN A 318 26.36 -12.55 -2.26
CA ASN A 318 26.89 -12.19 -0.95
C ASN A 318 26.06 -12.89 0.13
N VAL A 319 26.72 -13.75 0.91
CA VAL A 319 26.10 -14.48 2.04
C VAL A 319 25.58 -13.50 3.10
N ASP A 320 26.20 -12.32 3.21
CA ASP A 320 25.96 -11.31 4.27
C ASP A 320 25.55 -9.92 3.76
N GLY A 321 25.19 -9.73 2.48
CA GLY A 321 24.92 -8.40 1.91
C GLY A 321 23.76 -8.36 0.92
N ASN A 322 22.91 -7.33 1.04
CA ASN A 322 21.73 -7.02 0.21
C ASN A 322 22.03 -6.69 -1.27
N GLU A 323 23.24 -6.97 -1.76
CA GLU A 323 23.67 -6.68 -3.12
C GLU A 323 24.03 -7.99 -3.81
N ASP A 324 23.07 -8.55 -4.53
CA ASP A 324 23.34 -9.66 -5.45
C ASP A 324 23.94 -9.10 -6.75
N MET A 325 25.16 -9.51 -7.10
CA MET A 325 25.70 -9.25 -8.43
C MET A 325 25.14 -10.28 -9.41
N LEU A 326 23.90 -10.07 -9.84
CA LEU A 326 23.20 -10.95 -10.79
C LEU A 326 23.31 -10.40 -12.20
N TRP A 327 23.52 -11.29 -13.16
CA TRP A 327 23.37 -10.98 -14.57
C TRP A 327 22.49 -12.03 -15.26
N CYS A 328 21.76 -11.61 -16.30
CA CYS A 328 20.94 -12.47 -17.14
C CYS A 328 21.07 -12.07 -18.61
N ALA A 329 20.77 -13.00 -19.52
CA ALA A 329 20.72 -12.66 -20.95
C ALA A 329 19.46 -11.82 -21.26
N PRO A 330 19.54 -10.81 -22.15
CA PRO A 330 18.37 -10.02 -22.57
C PRO A 330 17.19 -10.88 -23.01
N GLU A 331 17.44 -11.99 -23.71
CA GLU A 331 16.41 -12.91 -24.19
C GLU A 331 15.73 -13.68 -23.04
N SER A 332 16.48 -14.03 -21.99
CA SER A 332 15.94 -14.71 -20.81
C SER A 332 15.07 -13.75 -19.98
N MET A 333 15.46 -12.48 -19.93
CA MET A 333 14.65 -11.42 -19.33
C MET A 333 13.35 -11.20 -20.10
N LEU A 334 13.41 -11.09 -21.43
CA LEU A 334 12.22 -10.94 -22.29
C LEU A 334 11.25 -12.11 -22.14
N GLN A 335 11.77 -13.35 -22.13
CA GLN A 335 10.94 -14.54 -21.90
C GLN A 335 10.24 -14.48 -20.54
N THR A 336 10.95 -14.03 -19.50
CA THR A 336 10.38 -13.85 -18.16
C THR A 336 9.27 -12.79 -18.17
N ILE A 337 9.50 -11.64 -18.80
CA ILE A 337 8.49 -10.58 -18.96
C ILE A 337 7.27 -11.09 -19.74
N ASP A 338 7.48 -11.82 -20.83
CA ASP A 338 6.40 -12.39 -21.65
C ASP A 338 5.56 -13.43 -20.90
N VAL A 339 6.21 -14.33 -20.16
CA VAL A 339 5.51 -15.32 -19.33
C VAL A 339 4.65 -14.60 -18.30
N ILE A 340 5.19 -13.57 -17.65
CA ILE A 340 4.47 -12.78 -16.65
C ILE A 340 3.27 -12.05 -17.28
N LEU A 341 3.46 -11.31 -18.37
CA LEU A 341 2.40 -10.56 -19.05
C LEU A 341 1.31 -11.49 -19.60
N LYS A 342 1.68 -12.63 -20.17
CA LYS A 342 0.74 -13.62 -20.71
C LYS A 342 -0.05 -14.33 -19.62
N THR A 343 0.59 -14.63 -18.49
CA THR A 343 -0.09 -15.20 -17.30
C THR A 343 -1.15 -14.22 -16.79
N ARG A 344 -0.90 -12.91 -16.87
CA ARG A 344 -1.89 -11.87 -16.57
C ARG A 344 -3.07 -11.90 -17.51
N GLU A 345 -2.87 -11.82 -18.82
CA GLU A 345 -3.97 -11.83 -19.79
C GLU A 345 -4.89 -13.04 -19.61
N GLN A 346 -4.31 -14.20 -19.29
CA GLN A 346 -5.08 -15.43 -19.06
C GLN A 346 -5.84 -15.45 -17.73
N SER A 347 -5.32 -14.79 -16.70
CA SER A 347 -5.99 -14.66 -15.40
C SER A 347 -7.18 -13.69 -15.43
N VAL A 348 -7.11 -12.64 -16.24
CA VAL A 348 -8.19 -11.63 -16.39
C VAL A 348 -9.41 -12.26 -17.09
N VAL A 349 -9.18 -13.25 -17.96
CA VAL A 349 -10.23 -13.96 -18.71
C VAL A 349 -10.95 -15.03 -17.87
N LYS A 350 -10.33 -15.56 -16.81
CA LYS A 350 -10.95 -16.54 -15.91
C LYS A 350 -11.51 -15.84 -14.67
N THR A 351 -12.80 -15.49 -14.72
CA THR A 351 -13.62 -15.21 -13.54
C THR A 351 -13.82 -16.49 -12.72
N SER A 352 -12.78 -16.94 -12.00
CA SER A 352 -12.88 -17.98 -10.97
C SER A 352 -11.66 -17.96 -10.06
N LEU A 353 -11.88 -18.02 -8.75
CA LEU A 353 -10.91 -18.30 -7.68
C LEU A 353 -9.70 -19.13 -8.15
N GLY A 354 -8.50 -18.52 -8.15
CA GLY A 354 -7.21 -19.17 -8.46
C GLY A 354 -6.42 -18.42 -9.54
N GLY A 355 -5.41 -17.63 -9.14
CA GLY A 355 -4.59 -16.85 -10.08
C GLY A 355 -3.38 -16.15 -9.44
N ASP A 356 -2.55 -16.90 -8.73
CA ASP A 356 -1.52 -16.48 -7.75
C ASP A 356 -0.28 -15.70 -8.26
N ALA A 357 -0.24 -15.28 -9.52
CA ALA A 357 0.88 -14.45 -10.03
C ALA A 357 0.40 -13.21 -10.80
N ALA A 358 -0.90 -13.11 -11.03
CA ALA A 358 -1.45 -12.29 -12.10
C ALA A 358 -2.12 -11.01 -11.61
N ARG A 359 -2.32 -10.91 -10.30
CA ARG A 359 -2.90 -9.76 -9.60
C ARG A 359 -1.87 -8.90 -8.87
N MET A 360 -0.61 -9.34 -8.80
CA MET A 360 0.51 -8.55 -8.25
C MET A 360 0.94 -7.36 -9.14
N MET A 361 0.19 -7.07 -10.21
CA MET A 361 0.57 -6.08 -11.21
C MET A 361 -0.62 -5.18 -11.52
N THR A 362 -0.59 -3.98 -10.96
CA THR A 362 -1.48 -2.86 -11.30
C THR A 362 -1.28 -2.45 -12.76
N PRO A 363 -2.26 -1.83 -13.42
CA PRO A 363 -2.11 -1.31 -14.79
C PRO A 363 -0.81 -0.53 -15.01
N GLU A 364 -0.36 0.24 -14.02
CA GLU A 364 0.91 0.97 -14.00
C GLU A 364 2.15 0.06 -14.07
N ILE A 365 2.19 -1.03 -13.28
CA ILE A 365 3.30 -1.99 -13.31
C ILE A 365 3.33 -2.73 -14.65
N ILE A 366 2.17 -2.98 -15.27
CA ILE A 366 2.14 -3.57 -16.62
C ILE A 366 2.58 -2.59 -17.66
N GLU A 367 2.15 -1.34 -17.59
CA GLU A 367 2.60 -0.32 -18.51
C GLU A 367 4.13 -0.14 -18.38
N ARG A 368 4.66 -0.19 -17.16
CA ARG A 368 6.11 -0.24 -16.91
C ARG A 368 6.77 -1.50 -17.45
N MET A 369 6.21 -2.68 -17.25
CA MET A 369 6.75 -3.93 -17.82
C MET A 369 6.69 -3.95 -19.34
N GLN A 370 5.64 -3.38 -19.95
CA GLN A 370 5.52 -3.20 -21.39
C GLN A 370 6.54 -2.18 -21.90
N GLY A 371 6.75 -1.08 -21.16
CA GLY A 371 7.79 -0.10 -21.43
C GLY A 371 9.20 -0.72 -21.38
N LEU A 372 9.50 -1.49 -20.34
CA LEU A 372 10.76 -2.22 -20.20
C LEU A 372 10.92 -3.29 -21.29
N LYS A 373 9.85 -4.00 -21.65
CA LYS A 373 9.88 -4.95 -22.77
C LYS A 373 10.30 -4.26 -24.06
N ASN A 374 9.63 -3.16 -24.42
CA ASN A 374 9.96 -2.39 -25.62
C ASN A 374 11.39 -1.85 -25.55
N LEU A 375 11.83 -1.36 -24.39
CA LEU A 375 13.20 -0.87 -24.17
C LEU A 375 14.24 -1.96 -24.42
N ILE A 376 14.00 -3.18 -23.93
CA ILE A 376 14.92 -4.32 -24.12
C ILE A 376 14.95 -4.73 -25.59
N GLU A 377 13.79 -4.81 -26.25
CA GLU A 377 13.68 -5.13 -27.69
C GLU A 377 14.35 -4.07 -28.59
N ASP A 378 14.28 -2.79 -28.23
CA ASP A 378 14.82 -1.69 -29.05
C ASP A 378 16.33 -1.45 -28.85
N GLN A 379 16.88 -1.79 -27.68
CA GLN A 379 18.23 -1.36 -27.29
C GLN A 379 19.21 -2.50 -26.98
N PHE A 380 18.73 -3.72 -26.73
CA PHE A 380 19.55 -4.84 -26.27
C PHE A 380 19.36 -6.14 -27.07
N ILE A 381 18.44 -6.14 -28.04
CA ILE A 381 18.21 -7.19 -29.04
C ILE A 381 18.44 -6.59 -30.43
#